data_AF-A0A930LIS7-F1
#
_entry.id   AF-A0A930LIS7-F1
#
_cell.length_a   1.000
_cell.length_b   1.000
_cell.length_c   1.000
_cell.angle_alpha   90.00
_cell.angle_beta   90.00
_cell.angle_gamma   90.00
#
_symmetry.space_group_name_H-M   'P 1'
#
loop_
_entity.id
_entity.type
_entity.pdbx_description
1 polymer ?
#
loop_
_entity_poly.entity_id
_entity_poly.type
_entity_poly.pdbx_seq_one_letter_code
_entity_poly.pdbx_strand_id
1 'polypeptide(L)'
;MSVLETLDFQPMLVTDVFDSMTASKAWYDKSKLSLSGVPAFPFVSRTRASNGVDSFCPRQEKEPEAGNAVTIGLDTQTIGYQPVPFYTSQNIQVLRHERLNENNALVLASLIQKQMGKFSWGGNGATLGRLKKTHIMVPVLTNADGTIEADWEGMDRLGADLLDEVSSHAHRALTGLALLMTIRSQG
;
A
#
# COMPACT_ATOMS: atom_id res chain seq x y z
N MET A 1 -1.52 26.69 -2.98
CA MET A 1 -2.56 25.75 -2.52
C MET A 1 -1.97 24.37 -2.76
N SER A 2 -1.83 23.58 -1.70
CA SER A 2 -1.30 22.21 -1.82
C SER A 2 -2.26 21.33 -2.61
N VAL A 3 -1.78 20.22 -3.19
CA VAL A 3 -2.68 19.28 -3.88
C VAL A 3 -3.79 18.82 -2.92
N LEU A 4 -3.47 18.57 -1.66
CA LEU A 4 -4.41 18.12 -0.63
C LEU A 4 -5.62 19.06 -0.47
N GLU A 5 -5.40 20.38 -0.50
CA GLU A 5 -6.45 21.39 -0.33
C GLU A 5 -7.44 21.43 -1.51
N THR A 6 -7.07 20.82 -2.65
CA THR A 6 -7.91 20.76 -3.86
C THR A 6 -8.80 19.52 -3.94
N LEU A 7 -8.57 18.53 -3.08
CA LEU A 7 -9.25 17.24 -3.13
C LEU A 7 -10.50 17.22 -2.25
N ASP A 8 -11.58 16.61 -2.76
CA ASP A 8 -12.80 16.36 -2.00
C ASP A 8 -12.82 14.93 -1.47
N PHE A 9 -12.84 14.75 -0.15
CA PHE A 9 -12.81 13.43 0.48
C PHE A 9 -14.22 12.97 0.85
N GLN A 10 -14.63 11.82 0.32
CA GLN A 10 -15.92 11.21 0.60
C GLN A 10 -15.79 9.71 0.95
N PRO A 11 -16.78 9.13 1.66
CA PRO A 11 -16.76 7.70 1.98
C PRO A 11 -17.13 6.86 0.74
N MET A 12 -16.27 5.91 0.37
CA MET A 12 -16.56 4.89 -0.65
C MET A 12 -16.29 3.49 -0.12
N LEU A 13 -17.06 2.48 -0.53
CA LEU A 13 -16.73 1.09 -0.20
C LEU A 13 -15.37 0.73 -0.81
N VAL A 14 -14.55 -0.03 -0.08
CA VAL A 14 -13.27 -0.55 -0.62
C VAL A 14 -13.49 -1.32 -1.92
N THR A 15 -14.62 -2.00 -2.07
CA THR A 15 -14.99 -2.74 -3.29
C THR A 15 -15.34 -1.86 -4.48
N ASP A 16 -15.68 -0.60 -4.23
CA ASP A 16 -16.10 0.34 -5.28
C ASP A 16 -14.92 1.23 -5.72
N VAL A 17 -13.84 1.26 -4.92
CA VAL A 17 -12.60 1.97 -5.26
C VAL A 17 -11.71 1.13 -6.17
N PHE A 18 -11.63 -0.18 -5.95
CA PHE A 18 -10.73 -1.09 -6.70
C PHE A 18 -11.50 -1.96 -7.69
N ASP A 19 -10.95 -2.17 -8.89
CA ASP A 19 -11.51 -3.08 -9.90
C ASP A 19 -11.61 -4.52 -9.41
N SER A 20 -10.67 -4.93 -8.54
CA SER A 20 -10.67 -6.26 -7.95
C SER A 20 -10.17 -6.28 -6.52
N MET A 21 -10.78 -7.17 -5.73
CA MET A 21 -10.33 -7.56 -4.39
C MET A 21 -10.53 -9.07 -4.22
N THR A 22 -9.44 -9.83 -4.31
CA THR A 22 -9.48 -11.31 -4.28
C THR A 22 -8.47 -11.89 -3.31
N ALA A 23 -8.73 -13.08 -2.78
CA ALA A 23 -7.71 -13.82 -2.06
C ALA A 23 -6.53 -14.13 -3.00
N SER A 24 -5.31 -14.01 -2.48
CA SER A 24 -4.09 -14.41 -3.22
C SER A 24 -4.24 -15.84 -3.72
N LYS A 25 -3.87 -16.06 -4.99
CA LYS A 25 -3.80 -17.39 -5.59
C LYS A 25 -2.43 -18.03 -5.35
N ALA A 26 -1.39 -17.20 -5.17
CA ALA A 26 0.00 -17.58 -4.96
C ALA A 26 0.39 -17.73 -3.48
N TRP A 27 -0.53 -18.21 -2.63
CA TRP A 27 -0.24 -18.39 -1.20
C TRP A 27 0.44 -19.73 -0.89
N TYR A 28 1.30 -19.71 0.13
CA TYR A 28 1.98 -20.88 0.69
C TYR A 28 2.01 -20.84 2.22
N ASP A 29 2.08 -22.02 2.84
CA ASP A 29 2.59 -22.14 4.21
C ASP A 29 4.09 -21.83 4.18
N LYS A 30 4.57 -20.91 5.04
CA LYS A 30 5.99 -20.49 5.01
C LYS A 30 6.95 -21.67 5.13
N SER A 31 6.62 -22.66 5.96
CA SER A 31 7.42 -23.88 6.15
C SER A 31 7.46 -24.81 4.94
N LYS A 32 6.61 -24.58 3.93
CA LYS A 32 6.53 -25.37 2.69
C LYS A 32 7.10 -24.64 1.48
N LEU A 33 7.72 -23.48 1.66
CA LEU A 33 8.40 -22.80 0.56
C LEU A 33 9.56 -23.65 0.05
N SER A 34 9.66 -23.79 -1.27
CA SER A 34 10.86 -24.31 -1.89
C SER A 34 12.01 -23.34 -1.63
N LEU A 35 13.12 -23.86 -1.12
CA LEU A 35 14.36 -23.11 -0.88
C LEU A 35 15.40 -23.35 -1.99
N SER A 36 15.03 -24.11 -3.04
CA SER A 36 15.92 -24.38 -4.17
C SER A 36 15.90 -23.21 -5.15
N GLY A 37 17.08 -22.64 -5.42
CA GLY A 37 17.26 -21.54 -6.37
C GLY A 37 17.56 -20.20 -5.70
N VAL A 38 17.55 -19.13 -6.51
CA VAL A 38 17.87 -17.77 -6.04
C VAL A 38 16.62 -17.15 -5.41
N PRO A 39 16.69 -16.65 -4.16
CA PRO A 39 15.56 -15.96 -3.53
C PRO A 39 15.35 -14.59 -4.17
N ALA A 40 14.43 -14.52 -5.13
CA ALA A 40 14.21 -13.34 -5.96
C ALA A 40 12.82 -12.68 -5.75
N PHE A 41 11.88 -13.39 -5.14
CA PHE A 41 10.51 -12.91 -4.97
C PHE A 41 10.24 -12.56 -3.50
N PRO A 42 9.63 -11.39 -3.20
CA PRO A 42 9.15 -11.11 -1.87
C PRO A 42 8.10 -12.13 -1.43
N PHE A 43 8.23 -12.63 -0.20
CA PHE A 43 7.21 -13.41 0.47
C PHE A 43 6.43 -12.51 1.43
N VAL A 44 5.24 -12.11 1.00
CA VAL A 44 4.37 -11.17 1.69
C VAL A 44 3.50 -11.91 2.70
N SER A 45 3.72 -11.62 3.98
CA SER A 45 2.94 -12.20 5.07
C SER A 45 2.00 -11.17 5.70
N ARG A 46 1.43 -11.55 6.85
CA ARG A 46 0.58 -10.69 7.70
C ARG A 46 1.42 -9.84 8.69
N THR A 47 2.70 -9.61 8.43
CA THR A 47 3.58 -8.77 9.26
C THR A 47 3.36 -7.28 9.00
N ARG A 48 3.27 -6.47 10.05
CA ARG A 48 3.12 -5.00 9.91
C ARG A 48 4.42 -4.29 9.50
N ALA A 49 5.56 -4.97 9.61
CA ALA A 49 6.85 -4.41 9.23
C ALA A 49 7.08 -4.53 7.72
N SER A 50 8.02 -3.74 7.20
CA SER A 50 8.61 -3.91 5.86
C SER A 50 7.57 -4.12 4.75
N ASN A 51 6.45 -3.39 4.80
CA ASN A 51 5.43 -3.44 3.76
C ASN A 51 4.82 -4.85 3.56
N GLY A 52 4.75 -5.64 4.64
CA GLY A 52 4.27 -7.03 4.60
C GLY A 52 5.33 -8.05 4.21
N VAL A 53 6.51 -7.65 3.75
CA VAL A 53 7.57 -8.57 3.33
C VAL A 53 8.24 -9.19 4.55
N ASP A 54 8.13 -10.51 4.66
CA ASP A 54 8.70 -11.30 5.77
C ASP A 54 10.03 -11.95 5.39
N SER A 55 10.18 -12.34 4.12
CA SER A 55 11.40 -12.92 3.58
C SER A 55 11.40 -12.83 2.06
N PHE A 56 12.46 -13.32 1.41
CA PHE A 56 12.48 -13.59 -0.01
C PHE A 56 12.52 -15.10 -0.26
N CYS A 57 11.84 -15.56 -1.30
CA CYS A 57 11.85 -16.95 -1.71
C CYS A 57 12.20 -17.10 -3.20
N PRO A 58 12.75 -18.26 -3.59
CA PRO A 58 12.87 -18.63 -5.00
C PRO A 58 11.50 -18.73 -5.69
N ARG A 59 11.52 -18.92 -7.01
CA ARG A 59 10.29 -19.22 -7.75
C ARG A 59 9.64 -20.48 -7.18
N GLN A 60 8.33 -20.42 -6.98
CA GLN A 60 7.53 -21.54 -6.49
C GLN A 60 6.77 -22.19 -7.66
N GLU A 61 6.08 -23.30 -7.37
CA GLU A 61 5.30 -24.04 -8.38
C GLU A 61 4.17 -23.18 -8.99
N LYS A 62 3.48 -22.40 -8.16
CA LYS A 62 2.48 -21.44 -8.63
C LYS A 62 3.18 -20.24 -9.24
N GLU A 63 2.56 -19.61 -10.23
CA GLU A 63 2.98 -18.29 -10.65
C GLU A 63 2.82 -17.28 -9.51
N PRO A 64 3.75 -16.32 -9.35
CA PRO A 64 3.61 -15.28 -8.36
C PRO A 64 2.41 -14.39 -8.68
N GLU A 65 1.86 -13.73 -7.67
CA GLU A 65 1.00 -12.58 -7.90
C GLU A 65 1.80 -11.53 -8.67
N ALA A 66 1.17 -10.89 -9.68
CA ALA A 66 1.81 -9.79 -10.39
C ALA A 66 2.12 -8.62 -9.45
N GLY A 67 3.10 -7.78 -9.79
CA GLY A 67 3.35 -6.53 -9.07
C GLY A 67 2.20 -5.52 -9.20
N ASN A 68 2.39 -4.31 -8.71
CA ASN A 68 1.41 -3.23 -8.67
C ASN A 68 0.08 -3.66 -8.01
N ALA A 69 0.13 -3.99 -6.72
CA ALA A 69 -1.02 -4.45 -5.96
C ALA A 69 -1.01 -3.93 -4.52
N VAL A 70 -2.18 -3.59 -3.96
CA VAL A 70 -2.33 -3.39 -2.51
C VAL A 70 -2.67 -4.73 -1.87
N THR A 71 -1.96 -5.09 -0.80
CA THR A 71 -2.17 -6.33 -0.04
C THR A 71 -2.77 -6.04 1.32
N ILE A 72 -3.83 -6.75 1.70
CA ILE A 72 -4.43 -6.69 3.03
C ILE A 72 -4.35 -8.06 3.70
N GLY A 73 -3.63 -8.14 4.81
CA GLY A 73 -3.65 -9.28 5.71
C GLY A 73 -4.83 -9.21 6.68
N LEU A 74 -5.84 -10.07 6.51
CA LEU A 74 -7.13 -9.96 7.21
C LEU A 74 -6.98 -10.05 8.75
N ASP A 75 -6.25 -11.05 9.25
CA ASP A 75 -6.19 -11.32 10.70
C ASP A 75 -5.42 -10.26 11.49
N THR A 76 -4.40 -9.66 10.87
CA THR A 76 -3.51 -8.67 11.51
C THR A 76 -3.79 -7.23 11.06
N GLN A 77 -4.71 -7.07 10.10
CA GLN A 77 -5.02 -5.79 9.44
C GLN A 77 -3.76 -5.12 8.92
N THR A 78 -2.90 -5.90 8.28
CA THR A 78 -1.66 -5.40 7.68
C THR A 78 -1.97 -4.89 6.28
N ILE A 79 -1.52 -3.69 5.96
CA ILE A 79 -1.66 -3.09 4.64
C ILE A 79 -0.25 -2.94 4.06
N GLY A 80 -0.10 -3.25 2.77
CA GLY A 80 1.13 -2.99 2.02
C GLY A 80 0.87 -2.79 0.54
N TYR A 81 1.82 -2.24 -0.19
CA TYR A 81 1.80 -2.09 -1.65
C TYR A 81 2.96 -2.84 -2.28
N GLN A 82 2.70 -3.81 -3.14
CA GLN A 82 3.74 -4.65 -3.75
C GLN A 82 4.03 -4.16 -5.17
N PRO A 83 5.14 -3.47 -5.43
CA PRO A 83 5.46 -2.95 -6.77
C PRO A 83 5.91 -4.06 -7.74
N VAL A 84 6.47 -5.16 -7.22
CA VAL A 84 7.04 -6.27 -8.00
C VAL A 84 6.28 -7.58 -7.76
N PRO A 85 6.39 -8.58 -8.65
CA PRO A 85 5.75 -9.88 -8.44
C PRO A 85 6.14 -10.53 -7.11
N PHE A 86 5.19 -11.18 -6.45
CA PHE A 86 5.35 -11.66 -5.08
C PHE A 86 4.56 -12.95 -4.80
N TYR A 87 4.98 -13.67 -3.76
CA TYR A 87 4.22 -14.76 -3.16
C TYR A 87 3.64 -14.33 -1.82
N THR A 88 2.62 -15.03 -1.32
CA THR A 88 2.00 -14.65 -0.04
C THR A 88 1.94 -15.77 0.99
N SER A 89 1.79 -15.42 2.26
CA SER A 89 1.20 -16.33 3.24
C SER A 89 -0.30 -16.50 2.99
N GLN A 90 -0.94 -17.39 3.76
CA GLN A 90 -2.40 -17.48 3.83
C GLN A 90 -3.06 -16.16 4.27
N ASN A 91 -4.36 -16.02 3.96
CA ASN A 91 -5.25 -14.93 4.39
C ASN A 91 -4.82 -13.51 3.96
N ILE A 92 -4.18 -13.40 2.79
CA ILE A 92 -3.90 -12.11 2.13
C ILE A 92 -4.95 -11.86 1.04
N GLN A 93 -5.58 -10.69 1.06
CA GLN A 93 -6.33 -10.14 -0.07
C GLN A 93 -5.41 -9.29 -0.94
N VAL A 94 -5.56 -9.41 -2.24
CA VAL A 94 -4.85 -8.66 -3.27
C VAL A 94 -5.86 -7.75 -3.95
N LEU A 95 -5.61 -6.45 -3.90
CA LEU A 95 -6.46 -5.40 -4.44
C LEU A 95 -5.74 -4.73 -5.62
N ARG A 96 -6.47 -4.54 -6.72
CA ARG A 96 -5.92 -3.94 -7.96
C ARG A 96 -6.93 -3.02 -8.61
N HIS A 97 -6.39 -2.03 -9.31
CA HIS A 97 -7.11 -1.12 -10.18
C HIS A 97 -6.16 -0.76 -11.34
N GLU A 98 -6.67 -0.54 -12.56
CA GLU A 98 -5.84 -0.23 -13.72
C GLU A 98 -4.97 1.04 -13.55
N ARG A 99 -5.54 2.05 -12.87
CA ARG A 99 -4.89 3.32 -12.49
C ARG A 99 -3.95 3.24 -11.28
N LEU A 100 -3.81 2.08 -10.61
CA LEU A 100 -2.93 1.96 -9.44
C LEU A 100 -1.46 2.16 -9.85
N ASN A 101 -0.73 2.93 -9.05
CA ASN A 101 0.71 3.15 -9.19
C ASN A 101 1.35 3.39 -7.81
N GLU A 102 2.65 3.64 -7.76
CA GLU A 102 3.36 3.80 -6.48
C GLU A 102 2.86 5.01 -5.67
N ASN A 103 2.61 6.15 -6.31
CA ASN A 103 2.20 7.37 -5.61
C ASN A 103 0.80 7.23 -5.00
N ASN A 104 -0.19 6.82 -5.81
CA ASN A 104 -1.55 6.68 -5.33
C ASN A 104 -1.71 5.47 -4.40
N ALA A 105 -0.87 4.44 -4.53
CA ALA A 105 -0.85 3.32 -3.59
C ALA A 105 -0.43 3.74 -2.18
N LEU A 106 0.52 4.68 -2.02
CA LEU A 106 0.91 5.20 -0.71
C LEU A 106 -0.24 5.94 -0.02
N VAL A 107 -0.97 6.75 -0.79
CA VAL A 107 -2.17 7.45 -0.31
C VAL A 107 -3.23 6.43 0.10
N LEU A 108 -3.60 5.51 -0.78
CA LEU A 108 -4.61 4.49 -0.51
C LEU A 108 -4.23 3.58 0.66
N ALA A 109 -2.97 3.15 0.75
CA ALA A 109 -2.48 2.33 1.86
C ALA A 109 -2.67 3.07 3.19
N SER A 110 -2.37 4.36 3.23
CA SER A 110 -2.55 5.21 4.42
C SER A 110 -4.02 5.34 4.82
N LEU A 111 -4.91 5.57 3.84
CA LEU A 111 -6.36 5.70 4.06
C LEU A 111 -6.99 4.39 4.54
N ILE A 112 -6.63 3.27 3.91
CA ILE A 112 -7.07 1.93 4.31
C ILE A 112 -6.54 1.61 5.70
N GLN A 113 -5.26 1.85 5.98
CA GLN A 113 -4.64 1.58 7.27
C GLN A 113 -5.33 2.37 8.40
N LYS A 114 -5.66 3.64 8.16
CA LYS A 114 -6.42 4.47 9.10
C LYS A 114 -7.79 3.86 9.39
N GLN A 115 -8.49 3.43 8.35
CA GLN A 115 -9.82 2.85 8.50
C GLN A 115 -9.80 1.47 9.16
N MET A 116 -8.76 0.67 8.91
CA MET A 116 -8.61 -0.63 9.54
C MET A 116 -8.32 -0.54 11.04
N GLY A 117 -7.85 0.60 11.55
CA GLY A 117 -7.61 0.82 12.99
C GLY A 117 -8.83 0.64 13.89
N LYS A 118 -10.05 0.59 13.34
CA LYS A 118 -11.29 0.26 14.08
C LYS A 118 -11.46 -1.23 14.40
N PHE A 119 -10.67 -2.09 13.74
CA PHE A 119 -10.68 -3.53 13.95
C PHE A 119 -9.63 -3.94 14.98
N SER A 120 -9.84 -5.07 15.66
CA SER A 120 -8.96 -5.56 16.71
C SER A 120 -8.84 -7.07 16.68
N TRP A 121 -7.67 -7.57 17.07
CA TRP A 121 -7.43 -9.00 17.20
C TRP A 121 -8.20 -9.54 18.42
N GLY A 122 -8.85 -10.70 18.28
CA GLY A 122 -9.55 -11.38 19.39
C GLY A 122 -11.00 -10.93 19.68
N GLY A 123 -11.57 -9.99 18.92
CA GLY A 123 -12.98 -9.61 19.08
C GLY A 123 -13.63 -9.03 17.81
N ASN A 124 -13.00 -8.00 17.21
CA ASN A 124 -13.52 -7.32 16.02
C ASN A 124 -12.55 -7.44 14.83
N GLY A 125 -12.23 -8.66 14.40
CA GLY A 125 -11.29 -8.90 13.29
C GLY A 125 -11.80 -8.40 11.94
N ALA A 126 -10.89 -8.04 11.04
CA ALA A 126 -11.19 -7.62 9.67
C ALA A 126 -11.47 -8.84 8.76
N THR A 127 -12.53 -9.58 9.06
CA THR A 127 -12.97 -10.69 8.20
C THR A 127 -13.26 -10.20 6.78
N LEU A 128 -13.17 -11.08 5.78
CA LEU A 128 -13.47 -10.72 4.39
C LEU A 128 -14.84 -10.04 4.23
N GLY A 129 -15.85 -10.54 4.94
CA GLY A 129 -17.20 -9.96 4.91
C GLY A 129 -17.27 -8.53 5.49
N ARG A 130 -16.45 -8.22 6.50
CA ARG A 130 -16.34 -6.87 7.07
C ARG A 130 -15.53 -5.95 6.17
N LEU A 131 -14.46 -6.46 5.56
CA LEU A 131 -13.67 -5.69 4.60
C LEU A 131 -14.52 -5.25 3.40
N LYS A 132 -15.33 -6.15 2.84
CA LYS A 132 -16.27 -5.85 1.74
C LYS A 132 -17.31 -4.77 2.08
N LYS A 133 -17.61 -4.56 3.36
CA LYS A 133 -18.58 -3.55 3.84
C LYS A 133 -17.90 -2.30 4.40
N THR A 134 -16.57 -2.23 4.31
CA THR A 134 -15.82 -1.12 4.87
C THR A 134 -15.77 0.03 3.88
N HIS A 135 -16.25 1.18 4.32
CA HIS A 135 -16.01 2.45 3.63
C HIS A 135 -14.63 2.99 4.00
N ILE A 136 -13.88 3.52 3.04
CA ILE A 136 -12.70 4.34 3.25
C ILE A 136 -13.01 5.78 2.84
N MET A 137 -12.44 6.76 3.55
CA MET A 137 -12.50 8.16 3.13
C MET A 137 -11.44 8.35 2.06
N VAL A 138 -11.84 8.66 0.83
CA VAL A 138 -10.96 8.74 -0.34
C VAL A 138 -11.29 10.00 -1.15
N PRO A 139 -10.32 10.61 -1.84
CA PRO A 139 -10.61 11.65 -2.82
C PRO A 139 -11.58 11.16 -3.89
N VAL A 140 -12.55 11.98 -4.27
CA VAL A 140 -13.55 11.66 -5.30
C VAL A 140 -13.72 12.77 -6.32
N LEU A 141 -14.19 12.39 -7.51
CA LEU A 141 -14.69 13.28 -8.53
C LEU A 141 -16.17 13.00 -8.77
N THR A 142 -16.93 14.07 -9.03
CA THR A 142 -18.28 13.98 -9.54
C THR A 142 -18.24 14.17 -11.05
N ASN A 143 -18.55 13.11 -11.79
CA ASN A 143 -18.63 13.14 -13.24
C ASN A 143 -19.81 14.02 -13.70
N ALA A 144 -19.83 14.40 -14.98
CA ALA A 144 -20.87 15.26 -15.53
C ALA A 144 -22.28 14.65 -15.45
N ASP A 145 -22.38 13.32 -15.39
CA ASP A 145 -23.63 12.57 -15.21
C ASP A 145 -24.05 12.42 -13.73
N GLY A 146 -23.28 12.99 -12.81
CA GLY A 146 -23.52 12.92 -11.37
C GLY A 146 -22.99 11.66 -10.69
N THR A 147 -22.33 10.74 -11.42
CA THR A 147 -21.66 9.59 -10.81
C THR A 147 -20.44 10.03 -10.02
N ILE A 148 -20.18 9.35 -8.90
CA ILE A 148 -19.02 9.61 -8.03
C ILE A 148 -18.03 8.48 -8.22
N GLU A 149 -16.79 8.83 -8.57
CA GLU A 149 -15.68 7.89 -8.67
C GLU A 149 -14.49 8.34 -7.82
N ALA A 150 -13.61 7.40 -7.46
CA ALA A 150 -12.38 7.72 -6.77
C ALA A 150 -11.47 8.56 -7.68
N ASP A 151 -10.93 9.67 -7.15
CA ASP A 151 -10.02 10.56 -7.86
C ASP A 151 -8.59 9.98 -7.89
N TRP A 152 -8.37 8.99 -8.75
CA TRP A 152 -7.08 8.33 -8.90
C TRP A 152 -5.96 9.28 -9.34
N GLU A 153 -6.27 10.27 -10.19
CA GLU A 153 -5.30 11.27 -10.64
C GLU A 153 -4.97 12.26 -9.51
N GLY A 154 -5.98 12.69 -8.74
CA GLY A 154 -5.78 13.49 -7.53
C GLY A 154 -4.94 12.78 -6.49
N MET A 155 -5.16 11.49 -6.26
CA MET A 155 -4.33 10.67 -5.37
C MET A 155 -2.90 10.49 -5.89
N ASP A 156 -2.71 10.34 -7.20
CA ASP A 156 -1.38 10.25 -7.82
C ASP A 156 -0.60 11.56 -7.63
N ARG A 157 -1.23 12.69 -7.96
CA ARG A 157 -0.66 14.03 -7.74
C ARG A 157 -0.34 14.26 -6.26
N LEU A 158 -1.24 13.87 -5.36
CA LEU A 158 -1.01 14.02 -3.91
C LEU A 158 0.17 13.18 -3.43
N GLY A 159 0.26 11.92 -3.86
CA GLY A 159 1.38 11.05 -3.51
C GLY A 159 2.71 11.60 -4.01
N ALA A 160 2.75 12.10 -5.24
CA ALA A 160 3.92 12.74 -5.83
C ALA A 160 4.34 14.02 -5.08
N ASP A 161 3.38 14.90 -4.77
CA ASP A 161 3.61 16.15 -4.03
C ASP A 161 4.20 15.88 -2.64
N LEU A 162 3.63 14.94 -1.90
CA LEU A 162 4.13 14.55 -0.57
C LEU A 162 5.53 13.94 -0.62
N LEU A 163 5.81 13.07 -1.60
CA LEU A 163 7.13 12.47 -1.77
C LEU A 163 8.19 13.51 -2.14
N ASP A 164 7.87 14.44 -3.03
CA ASP A 164 8.76 15.53 -3.42
C ASP A 164 9.04 16.47 -2.24
N GLU A 165 8.01 16.83 -1.47
CA GLU A 165 8.17 17.70 -0.29
C GLU A 165 9.12 17.08 0.74
N VAL A 166 8.93 15.79 1.07
CA VAL A 166 9.77 15.06 2.02
C VAL A 166 11.20 14.94 1.50
N SER A 167 11.38 14.58 0.23
CA SER A 167 12.70 14.41 -0.39
C SER A 167 13.47 15.73 -0.44
N SER A 168 12.81 16.81 -0.85
CA SER A 168 13.35 18.15 -0.89
C SER A 168 13.72 18.68 0.50
N HIS A 169 12.90 18.39 1.52
CA HIS A 169 13.23 18.73 2.90
C HIS A 169 14.49 17.97 3.39
N ALA A 170 14.55 16.66 3.16
CA ALA A 170 15.70 15.83 3.54
C ALA A 170 17.00 16.31 2.88
N HIS A 171 16.94 16.64 1.57
CA HIS A 171 18.09 17.16 0.84
C HIS A 171 18.61 18.49 1.41
N ARG A 172 17.72 19.42 1.75
CA ARG A 172 18.09 20.70 2.38
C ARG A 172 18.73 20.49 3.75
N ALA A 173 18.18 19.61 4.57
CA ALA A 173 18.73 19.29 5.89
C ALA A 173 20.15 18.70 5.78
N LEU A 174 20.38 17.78 4.85
CA LEU A 174 21.70 17.19 4.60
C LEU A 174 22.73 18.24 4.11
N THR A 175 22.31 19.12 3.21
CA THR A 175 23.18 20.19 2.68
C THR A 175 23.56 21.19 3.77
N GLY A 176 22.62 21.57 4.64
CA GLY A 176 22.89 22.44 5.79
C GLY A 176 23.87 21.82 6.80
N LEU A 177 23.75 20.51 7.05
CA LEU A 177 24.68 19.75 7.90
C LEU A 177 26.10 19.74 7.31
N ALA A 178 26.25 19.51 6.01
CA ALA A 178 27.55 19.51 5.34
C ALA A 178 28.24 20.89 5.41
N LEU A 179 27.48 21.97 5.29
CA LEU A 179 27.99 23.34 5.42
C LEU A 179 28.50 23.61 6.85
N LEU A 180 27.74 23.20 7.87
CA LEU A 180 28.12 23.36 9.28
C LEU A 180 29.36 22.53 9.65
N MET A 181 29.50 21.32 9.08
CA MET A 181 30.69 20.48 9.29
C MET A 181 31.95 21.08 8.64
N THR A 182 31.81 21.74 7.48
CA THR A 182 32.93 22.40 6.79
C THR A 182 33.41 23.65 7.52
N ILE A 183 32.51 24.42 8.14
CA ILE A 183 32.87 25.60 8.94
C ILE A 183 33.63 25.20 10.22
N ARG A 184 33.27 24.06 10.83
CA ARG A 184 33.91 23.58 12.07
C ARG A 184 35.27 22.89 11.88
N SER A 185 35.65 22.53 10.65
CA SER A 185 36.96 21.93 10.37
C SER A 185 38.04 22.95 9.98
N GLN A 186 37.67 24.22 9.84
CA GLN A 186 38.58 25.32 9.48
C GLN A 186 38.85 26.32 10.62
N GLY A 187 38.33 26.07 11.83
CA GLY A 187 38.63 26.82 13.05
C GLY A 187 39.23 25.92 14.11
#